data_AF-A0A9E4F1N1-F1
#
_entry.id   AF-A0A9E4F1N1-F1
#
_cell.length_a   1.000
_cell.length_b   1.000
_cell.length_c   1.000
_cell.angle_alpha   90.00
_cell.angle_beta   90.00
_cell.angle_gamma   90.00
#
_symmetry.space_group_name_H-M   'P 1'
#
loop_
_entity.id
_entity.type
_entity.pdbx_description
1 polymer ?
#
loop_
_entity_poly.entity_id
_entity_poly.type
_entity_poly.pdbx_seq_one_letter_code
_entity_poly.pdbx_strand_id
1 'polypeptide(L)'
;SWFMGNAHAFITESRDMMEGHHTDDTQKHIAGNTRVRVDGERGVCEYYLTLHQRRTMDGYDFDFSTWSSVVDLLQRRDGRWRVIKRTMIYEKDRMDPHKPGEVPASYFEAMDLTPYPRALRYHCWR
;
A
#
# COMPACT_ATOMS: atom_id res chain seq x y z
N SER A 1 -3.11 2.24 7.96
CA SER A 1 -3.55 0.95 7.37
C SER A 1 -4.90 1.21 6.74
N TRP A 2 -5.17 0.59 5.59
CA TRP A 2 -6.48 0.63 4.93
C TRP A 2 -7.56 -0.13 5.71
N PHE A 3 -7.16 -0.98 6.66
CA PHE A 3 -8.04 -1.82 7.47
C PHE A 3 -7.87 -1.59 8.97
N MET A 4 -8.99 -1.63 9.71
CA MET A 4 -9.03 -1.68 11.18
C MET A 4 -9.92 -2.84 11.66
N GLY A 5 -9.34 -3.79 12.38
CA GLY A 5 -10.06 -4.96 12.89
C GLY A 5 -9.10 -6.07 13.34
N ASN A 6 -9.63 -7.26 13.57
CA ASN A 6 -8.82 -8.43 13.93
C ASN A 6 -8.21 -9.12 12.68
N ALA A 7 -7.28 -10.05 12.91
CA ALA A 7 -6.57 -10.74 11.83
C ALA A 7 -7.48 -11.57 10.90
N HIS A 8 -8.56 -12.17 11.40
CA HIS A 8 -9.49 -12.96 10.58
C HIS A 8 -10.30 -12.07 9.62
N ALA A 9 -10.79 -10.94 10.13
CA ALA A 9 -11.45 -9.93 9.31
C ALA A 9 -10.47 -9.35 8.29
N PHE A 10 -9.22 -9.05 8.68
CA PHE A 10 -8.19 -8.60 7.74
C PHE A 10 -7.98 -9.59 6.59
N ILE A 11 -7.88 -10.90 6.88
CA ILE A 11 -7.71 -11.94 5.85
C ILE A 11 -8.92 -11.97 4.91
N THR A 12 -10.14 -11.87 5.46
CA THR A 12 -11.38 -11.89 4.69
C THR A 12 -11.44 -10.69 3.74
N GLU A 13 -11.31 -9.47 4.27
CA GLU A 13 -11.32 -8.24 3.46
C GLU A 13 -10.17 -8.22 2.45
N SER A 14 -9.00 -8.76 2.80
CA SER A 14 -7.87 -8.83 1.87
C SER A 14 -8.15 -9.78 0.71
N ARG A 15 -8.80 -10.92 0.96
CA ARG A 15 -9.20 -11.86 -0.09
C ARG A 15 -10.24 -11.22 -1.00
N ASP A 16 -11.29 -10.63 -0.43
CA ASP A 16 -12.37 -10.02 -1.20
C ASP A 16 -11.84 -8.84 -2.06
N MET A 17 -10.88 -8.06 -1.52
CA MET A 17 -10.14 -7.07 -2.30
C MET A 17 -9.36 -7.70 -3.47
N MET A 18 -8.71 -8.86 -3.28
CA MET A 18 -7.99 -9.54 -4.36
C MET A 18 -8.92 -10.13 -5.43
N GLU A 19 -10.14 -10.53 -5.07
CA GLU A 19 -11.13 -11.03 -6.04
C GLU A 19 -11.55 -9.95 -7.03
N GLY A 20 -11.50 -8.67 -6.64
CA GLY A 20 -11.78 -7.54 -7.53
C GLY A 20 -10.63 -7.18 -8.47
N HIS A 21 -9.46 -7.81 -8.36
CA HIS A 21 -8.31 -7.53 -9.23
C HIS A 21 -8.41 -8.30 -10.56
N HIS A 22 -7.79 -7.73 -11.60
CA HIS A 22 -7.61 -8.46 -12.85
C HIS A 22 -6.70 -9.68 -12.63
N THR A 23 -6.92 -10.78 -13.36
CA THR A 23 -6.18 -12.04 -13.14
C THR A 23 -4.67 -11.91 -13.39
N ASP A 24 -4.28 -10.94 -14.21
CA ASP A 24 -2.88 -10.65 -14.55
C ASP A 24 -2.24 -9.58 -13.66
N ASP A 25 -3.01 -9.01 -12.72
CA ASP A 25 -2.47 -8.04 -11.78
C ASP A 25 -1.40 -8.66 -10.90
N THR A 26 -0.35 -7.88 -10.61
CA THR A 26 0.73 -8.31 -9.72
C THR A 26 1.02 -7.27 -8.66
N GLN A 27 1.54 -7.70 -7.52
CA GLN A 27 2.00 -6.81 -6.47
C GLN A 27 3.19 -7.39 -5.72
N LYS A 28 4.13 -6.52 -5.35
CA LYS A 28 5.31 -6.88 -4.58
C LYS A 28 5.62 -5.79 -3.56
N HIS A 29 5.63 -6.20 -2.30
CA HIS A 29 6.07 -5.38 -1.18
C HIS A 29 7.58 -5.54 -0.98
N ILE A 30 8.30 -4.43 -0.92
CA ILE A 30 9.71 -4.37 -0.56
C ILE A 30 9.82 -3.56 0.73
N ALA A 31 10.19 -4.24 1.81
CA ALA A 31 10.43 -3.60 3.11
C ALA A 31 11.92 -3.38 3.32
N GLY A 32 12.30 -2.19 3.80
CA GLY A 32 13.68 -1.79 4.01
C GLY A 32 13.87 -0.90 5.24
N ASN A 33 15.14 -0.75 5.64
CA ASN A 33 15.59 0.08 6.76
C ASN A 33 14.84 -0.20 8.08
N THR A 34 14.59 -1.47 8.37
CA THR A 34 13.84 -1.89 9.56
C THR A 34 14.57 -1.51 10.84
N ARG A 35 13.88 -0.82 11.74
CA ARG A 35 14.30 -0.51 13.10
C ARG A 35 13.35 -1.16 14.09
N VAL A 36 13.90 -1.95 15.01
CA VAL A 36 13.10 -2.60 16.06
C VAL A 36 13.59 -2.15 17.43
N ARG A 37 12.67 -1.75 18.30
CA ARG A 37 12.91 -1.50 19.72
C ARG A 37 12.00 -2.40 20.55
N VAL A 38 12.59 -3.11 21.51
CA VAL A 38 11.88 -4.04 22.40
C VAL A 38 12.02 -3.54 23.84
N ASP A 39 10.94 -3.65 24.61
CA ASP A 39 10.88 -3.40 26.04
C ASP A 39 10.01 -4.49 26.69
N GLY A 40 10.67 -5.45 27.36
CA GLY A 40 10.04 -6.65 27.90
C GLY A 40 9.29 -7.45 26.83
N GLU A 41 7.97 -7.54 26.97
CA GLU A 41 7.08 -8.26 26.05
C GLU A 41 6.41 -7.37 25.01
N ARG A 42 6.85 -6.11 24.87
CA ARG A 42 6.34 -5.15 23.90
C ARG A 42 7.45 -4.70 22.97
N GLY A 43 7.08 -4.33 21.75
CA GLY A 43 8.03 -3.78 20.79
C GLY A 43 7.39 -2.81 19.83
N VAL A 44 8.24 -2.00 19.20
CA VAL A 44 7.89 -1.13 18.08
C VAL A 44 8.82 -1.50 16.94
N CYS A 45 8.25 -1.75 15.76
CA CYS A 45 8.98 -2.00 14.52
C CYS A 45 8.61 -0.93 13.51
N GLU A 46 9.60 -0.18 13.05
CA GLU A 46 9.48 0.88 12.07
C GLU A 46 10.23 0.46 10.81
N TYR A 47 9.64 0.63 9.64
CA TYR A 47 10.31 0.31 8.37
C TYR A 47 9.71 1.10 7.21
N TYR A 48 10.47 1.25 6.14
CA TYR A 48 9.97 1.79 4.88
C TYR A 48 9.44 0.66 4.01
N LEU A 49 8.35 0.92 3.32
CA LEU A 49 7.68 0.00 2.41
C LEU A 49 7.56 0.66 1.04
N THR A 50 8.11 0.00 0.03
CA THR A 50 7.81 0.29 -1.36
C THR A 50 6.93 -0.82 -1.91
N LEU A 51 5.76 -0.48 -2.42
CA LEU A 51 4.84 -1.40 -3.08
C LEU A 51 4.90 -1.16 -4.58
N HIS A 52 5.34 -2.18 -5.32
CA HIS A 52 5.29 -2.19 -6.77
C HIS A 52 4.09 -3.00 -7.25
N GLN A 53 3.30 -2.48 -8.19
CA GLN A 53 2.13 -3.20 -8.71
C GLN A 53 2.02 -3.06 -10.22
N ARG A 54 1.50 -4.10 -10.88
CA ARG A 54 0.93 -4.04 -12.22
C ARG A 54 -0.58 -4.07 -12.07
N ARG A 55 -1.29 -3.09 -12.64
CA ARG A 55 -2.76 -3.05 -12.66
C ARG A 55 -3.29 -2.83 -14.06
N THR A 56 -4.35 -3.55 -14.41
CA THR A 56 -5.18 -3.23 -15.58
C THR A 56 -6.36 -2.37 -15.15
N MET A 57 -6.50 -1.17 -15.73
CA MET A 57 -7.58 -0.22 -15.44
C MET A 57 -8.04 0.42 -16.76
N ASP A 58 -9.35 0.50 -16.98
CA ASP A 58 -9.95 1.08 -18.20
C ASP A 58 -9.36 0.52 -19.52
N GLY A 59 -8.93 -0.75 -19.50
CA GLY A 59 -8.31 -1.43 -20.65
C GLY A 59 -6.83 -1.11 -20.87
N TYR A 60 -6.20 -0.35 -19.97
CA TYR A 60 -4.78 -0.02 -19.99
C TYR A 60 -4.02 -0.68 -18.85
N ASP A 61 -2.75 -1.00 -19.10
CA ASP A 61 -1.85 -1.51 -18.07
C ASP A 61 -1.00 -0.37 -17.48
N PHE A 62 -0.92 -0.34 -16.16
CA PHE A 62 -0.15 0.63 -15.40
C PHE A 62 0.81 -0.06 -14.43
N ASP A 63 2.01 0.51 -14.32
CA ASP A 63 2.99 0.20 -13.29
C ASP A 63 2.90 1.23 -12.17
N PHE A 64 2.69 0.75 -10.94
CA PHE A 64 2.61 1.57 -9.74
C PHE A 64 3.85 1.42 -8.87
N SER A 65 4.23 2.52 -8.23
CA SER A 65 5.14 2.53 -7.09
C SER A 65 4.56 3.39 -5.98
N THR A 66 4.32 2.77 -4.82
CA THR A 66 3.80 3.43 -3.62
C THR A 66 4.88 3.40 -2.54
N TRP A 67 5.20 4.56 -1.99
CA TRP A 67 6.13 4.71 -0.87
C TRP A 67 5.35 4.93 0.41
N SER A 68 5.75 4.25 1.48
CA SER A 68 5.10 4.36 2.77
C SER A 68 6.09 4.15 3.93
N SER A 69 5.82 4.84 5.03
CA SER A 69 6.39 4.50 6.34
C SER A 69 5.42 3.61 7.12
N VAL A 70 5.94 2.56 7.75
CA VAL A 70 5.16 1.63 8.56
C VAL A 70 5.63 1.66 10.01
N VAL A 71 4.66 1.68 10.92
CA VAL A 71 4.86 1.53 12.36
C VAL A 71 4.00 0.38 12.86
N ASP A 72 4.66 -0.70 13.26
CA ASP A 72 4.06 -1.86 13.89
C ASP A 72 4.25 -1.82 15.41
N LEU A 73 3.16 -1.97 16.15
CA LEU A 73 3.19 -2.29 17.56
C LEU A 73 3.19 -3.82 17.69
N LEU A 74 4.15 -4.34 18.45
CA LEU A 74 4.39 -5.75 18.66
C LEU A 74 4.12 -6.13 20.12
N GLN A 75 3.58 -7.33 20.34
CA GLN A 75 3.49 -7.93 21.67
C GLN A 75 3.89 -9.41 21.62
N ARG A 76 4.66 -9.85 22.61
CA ARG A 76 4.92 -11.26 22.85
C ARG A 76 3.79 -11.85 23.69
N ARG A 77 3.17 -12.93 23.22
CA ARG A 77 2.14 -13.72 23.93
C ARG A 77 2.46 -15.19 23.71
N ASP A 78 2.44 -15.99 24.78
CA ASP A 78 2.76 -17.41 24.73
C ASP A 78 4.11 -17.70 24.04
N GLY A 79 5.11 -16.89 24.35
CA GLY A 79 6.46 -16.98 23.77
C GLY A 79 6.58 -16.54 22.30
N ARG A 80 5.52 -16.01 21.68
CA ARG A 80 5.51 -15.62 20.26
C ARG A 80 5.22 -14.13 20.07
N TRP A 81 6.01 -13.47 19.25
CA TRP A 81 5.75 -12.08 18.83
C TRP A 81 4.62 -12.01 17.81
N ARG A 82 3.74 -11.03 17.98
CA ARG A 82 2.59 -10.76 17.11
C ARG A 82 2.49 -9.26 16.85
N VAL A 83 2.06 -8.88 15.65
CA VAL A 83 1.64 -7.51 15.35
C VAL A 83 0.27 -7.30 15.99
N ILE A 84 0.16 -6.36 16.91
CA ILE A 84 -1.11 -5.99 17.55
C ILE A 84 -1.76 -4.78 16.88
N LYS A 85 -0.97 -3.95 16.20
CA LYS A 85 -1.44 -2.83 15.40
C LYS A 85 -0.40 -2.50 14.33
N ARG A 86 -0.85 -2.27 13.11
CA ARG A 86 -0.05 -1.74 12.01
C ARG A 86 -0.59 -0.39 11.58
N THR A 87 0.25 0.63 11.61
CA THR A 87 -0.06 1.94 11.04
C THR A 87 0.82 2.12 9.82
N MET A 88 0.22 2.59 8.73
CA MET A 88 0.92 2.83 7.47
C MET A 88 0.61 4.26 7.07
N ILE A 89 1.66 5.00 6.73
CA ILE A 89 1.64 6.41 6.38
C ILE A 89 2.05 6.44 4.91
N TYR A 90 1.10 6.76 4.02
CA TYR A 90 1.36 6.89 2.60
C TYR A 90 2.13 8.20 2.34
N GLU A 91 3.23 8.10 1.60
CA GLU A 91 4.13 9.24 1.37
C GLU A 91 4.06 9.74 -0.06
N LYS A 92 3.86 8.84 -1.03
CA LYS A 92 3.74 9.14 -2.45
C LYS A 92 3.26 7.91 -3.19
N ASP A 93 2.43 8.10 -4.20
CA ASP A 93 2.24 7.12 -5.27
C ASP A 93 2.81 7.68 -6.57
N ARG A 94 3.18 6.76 -7.46
CA ARG A 94 3.54 7.03 -8.84
C ARG A 94 2.87 5.98 -9.70
N MET A 95 2.23 6.43 -10.76
CA MET A 95 1.55 5.60 -11.73
C MET A 95 2.07 5.95 -13.13
N ASP A 96 2.67 4.98 -13.80
CA ASP A 96 3.14 5.11 -15.17
C ASP A 96 2.40 4.13 -16.08
N PRO A 97 2.09 4.49 -17.33
CA PRO A 97 1.69 3.51 -18.34
C PRO A 97 2.78 2.45 -18.44
N HIS A 98 2.38 1.17 -18.44
CA HIS A 98 3.33 0.07 -18.57
C HIS A 98 4.15 0.22 -19.87
N LYS A 99 3.47 0.61 -20.95
CA LYS A 99 4.10 0.89 -22.24
C LYS A 99 3.95 2.36 -22.60
N PRO A 100 5.05 3.04 -22.95
CA PRO A 100 5.00 4.43 -23.40
C PRO A 100 4.08 4.62 -24.62
N GLY A 101 3.17 5.59 -24.53
CA GLY A 101 2.30 5.98 -25.64
C GLY A 101 0.98 5.21 -25.75
N GLU A 102 0.76 4.14 -24.98
CA GLU A 102 -0.51 3.41 -25.01
C GLU A 102 -1.65 4.15 -24.30
N VAL A 103 -1.32 4.94 -23.26
CA VAL A 103 -2.29 5.73 -22.50
C VAL A 103 -2.28 7.17 -23.02
N PRO A 104 -3.41 7.72 -23.50
CA PRO A 104 -3.47 9.10 -23.98
C PRO A 104 -3.29 10.08 -22.82
N ALA A 105 -2.68 11.24 -23.09
CA ALA A 105 -2.47 12.28 -22.06
C ALA A 105 -3.79 12.73 -21.41
N SER A 106 -4.88 12.75 -22.18
CA SER A 106 -6.22 13.08 -21.71
C SER A 106 -6.72 12.16 -20.58
N TYR A 107 -6.21 10.93 -20.48
CA TYR A 107 -6.55 10.03 -19.38
C TYR A 107 -6.18 10.63 -18.02
N PHE A 108 -4.97 11.19 -17.93
CA PHE A 108 -4.48 11.82 -16.70
C PHE A 108 -5.11 13.20 -16.49
N GLU A 109 -5.31 13.98 -17.55
CA GLU A 109 -5.95 15.31 -17.47
C GLU A 109 -7.40 15.22 -17.01
N ALA A 110 -8.10 14.14 -17.36
CA ALA A 110 -9.49 13.90 -16.97
C ALA A 110 -9.65 13.32 -15.55
N MET A 111 -8.56 12.98 -14.85
CA MET A 111 -8.66 12.42 -13.50
C MET A 111 -9.27 13.42 -12.51
N ASP A 112 -10.40 13.04 -11.93
CA ASP A 112 -11.04 13.83 -10.89
C ASP A 112 -10.32 13.67 -9.55
N LEU A 113 -9.44 14.63 -9.24
CA LEU A 113 -8.77 14.71 -7.94
C LEU A 113 -9.54 15.56 -6.93
N THR A 114 -10.75 16.04 -7.24
CA THR A 114 -11.55 16.85 -6.32
C THR A 114 -11.95 16.14 -5.03
N PRO A 115 -12.17 14.81 -5.00
CA PRO A 115 -12.44 14.09 -3.74
C PRO A 115 -11.27 14.14 -2.75
N TYR A 116 -10.04 14.34 -3.22
CA TYR A 116 -8.86 14.37 -2.37
C TYR A 116 -8.54 15.79 -1.88
N PRO A 117 -8.18 15.95 -0.59
CA PRO A 117 -7.68 17.21 -0.06
C PRO A 117 -6.55 17.74 -0.93
N ARG A 118 -6.54 19.05 -1.22
CA ARG A 118 -5.53 19.67 -2.10
C ARG A 118 -4.09 19.31 -1.68
N ALA A 119 -3.82 19.28 -0.38
CA ALA A 119 -2.53 18.93 0.19
C ALA A 119 -2.10 17.48 -0.06
N LEU A 120 -3.03 16.58 -0.40
CA LEU A 120 -2.76 15.16 -0.67
C LEU A 120 -2.79 14.82 -2.16
N ARG A 121 -3.30 15.72 -3.01
CA ARG A 121 -3.38 15.46 -4.45
C ARG A 121 -2.02 15.14 -5.05
N TYR A 122 -0.91 15.69 -4.52
CA TYR A 122 0.45 15.40 -5.00
C TYR A 122 0.84 13.91 -4.88
N HIS A 123 0.20 13.16 -3.98
CA HIS A 123 0.40 11.71 -3.89
C HIS A 123 -0.14 10.99 -5.12
N CYS A 124 -1.13 11.57 -5.82
CA CYS A 124 -1.76 10.97 -7.00
C CYS A 124 -1.03 11.27 -8.32
N TRP A 125 0.15 11.90 -8.29
CA TRP A 125 0.84 12.39 -9.51
C TRP A 125 1.80 11.36 -10.10
N ARG A 126 1.91 11.40 -11.42
CA ARG A 126 2.92 10.74 -12.26
C ARG A 126 4.35 11.19 -11.92
#